data_AF-A0A930LZP4-F1
#
_entry.id   AF-A0A930LZP4-F1
#
_cell.length_a   1.000
_cell.length_b   1.000
_cell.length_c   1.000
_cell.angle_alpha   90.00
_cell.angle_beta   90.00
_cell.angle_gamma   90.00
#
_symmetry.space_group_name_H-M   'P 1'
#
loop_
_entity.id
_entity.type
_entity.pdbx_description
1 polymer ?
#
loop_
_entity_poly.entity_id
_entity_poly.type
_entity_poly.pdbx_seq_one_letter_code
_entity_poly.pdbx_strand_id
1 'polypeptide(L)'
;MASETHAVNESERVAEYTVQQSAFKRVIKATYDSIRHKYLAEYINLLRRGEKIVLLSSPISRGGNWLYLWARAATLRHRGTDKASLLYNPGMEAWTEEFPKLSSITVPSSEYGFFTRRSGYFPADIETDINEEDLHYFIREYLLSSEAFSERLARMQNVVDENSLVINIRRGDYYSVPQINAVFGIDTVTYVEEALKKLQDTVTPSKIIFVSDDLQWCEENLSHLSSVAPCIFEKQGSGMFDDLALVASA
;
A
#
# COMPACT_ATOMS: atom_id res chain seq x y z
N MET A 1 -13.69 31.38 13.76
CA MET A 1 -14.04 30.94 12.39
C MET A 1 -13.28 29.65 12.15
N ALA A 2 -13.98 28.52 12.21
CA ALA A 2 -13.38 27.22 11.99
C ALA A 2 -12.99 27.10 10.52
N SER A 3 -11.70 26.88 10.26
CA SER A 3 -11.20 26.52 8.93
C SER A 3 -11.69 25.09 8.65
N GLU A 4 -12.80 24.95 7.95
CA GLU A 4 -13.22 23.71 7.32
C GLU A 4 -12.10 23.27 6.38
N THR A 5 -11.27 22.36 6.85
CA THR A 5 -10.31 21.63 6.04
C THR A 5 -11.14 20.69 5.19
N HIS A 6 -11.54 21.15 4.00
CA HIS A 6 -12.06 20.27 2.97
C HIS A 6 -11.06 19.12 2.80
N ALA A 7 -11.49 17.90 3.12
CA ALA A 7 -10.72 16.70 2.80
C ALA A 7 -10.64 16.62 1.28
N VAL A 8 -9.52 17.08 0.73
CA VAL A 8 -9.19 16.97 -0.69
C VAL A 8 -9.40 15.52 -1.09
N ASN A 9 -10.24 15.26 -2.11
CA ASN A 9 -10.49 13.91 -2.58
C ASN A 9 -9.15 13.29 -3.01
N GLU A 10 -8.95 11.99 -2.76
CA GLU A 10 -7.69 11.30 -3.09
C GLU A 10 -7.26 11.54 -4.54
N SER A 11 -8.22 11.56 -5.46
CA SER A 11 -7.96 11.89 -6.87
C SER A 11 -7.43 13.32 -7.08
N GLU A 12 -7.97 14.32 -6.35
CA GLU A 12 -7.53 15.72 -6.42
C GLU A 12 -6.12 15.88 -5.83
N ARG A 13 -5.83 15.17 -4.74
CA ARG A 13 -4.53 15.21 -4.06
C ARG A 13 -3.42 14.61 -4.94
N VAL A 14 -3.71 13.47 -5.60
CA VAL A 14 -2.77 12.84 -6.51
C VAL A 14 -2.63 13.64 -7.80
N ALA A 15 -3.72 14.21 -8.32
CA ALA A 15 -3.68 15.12 -9.46
C ALA A 15 -2.84 16.38 -9.16
N GLU A 16 -3.02 17.02 -8.00
CA GLU A 16 -2.26 18.19 -7.57
C GLU A 16 -0.76 17.87 -7.49
N TYR A 17 -0.38 16.75 -6.87
CA TYR A 17 1.00 16.31 -6.80
C TYR A 17 1.61 16.01 -8.18
N THR A 18 0.86 15.34 -9.05
CA THR A 18 1.30 14.96 -10.41
C THR A 18 1.46 16.19 -11.31
N VAL A 19 0.54 17.16 -11.22
CA VAL A 19 0.60 18.43 -11.93
C VAL A 19 1.78 19.26 -11.42
N GLN A 20 1.97 19.36 -10.10
CA GLN A 20 3.09 20.07 -9.49
C GLN A 20 4.44 19.48 -9.95
N GLN A 21 4.62 18.16 -9.98
CA GLN A 21 5.88 17.55 -10.42
C GLN A 21 6.24 17.85 -11.89
N SER A 22 5.24 17.89 -12.79
CA SER A 22 5.48 18.17 -14.22
C SER A 22 5.89 19.63 -14.51
N ALA A 23 5.41 20.57 -13.69
CA ALA A 23 5.79 21.98 -13.76
C ALA A 23 7.11 22.26 -13.01
N PHE A 24 7.36 21.58 -11.88
CA PHE A 24 8.55 21.79 -11.05
C PHE A 24 9.83 21.18 -11.64
N LYS A 25 9.72 20.16 -12.50
CA LYS A 25 10.87 19.60 -13.25
C LYS A 25 11.47 20.58 -14.27
N ARG A 26 10.72 21.59 -14.72
CA ARG A 26 11.18 22.48 -15.80
C ARG A 26 11.88 23.76 -15.36
N VAL A 27 11.71 24.23 -14.13
CA VAL A 27 11.96 25.67 -13.86
C VAL A 27 13.19 25.99 -13.00
N ILE A 28 13.80 25.06 -12.24
CA ILE A 28 14.85 25.49 -11.28
C ILE A 28 16.22 24.78 -11.37
N LYS A 29 16.43 23.65 -12.07
CA LYS A 29 17.64 22.85 -11.79
C LYS A 29 18.26 22.01 -12.91
N ALA A 30 18.44 22.52 -14.13
CA ALA A 30 19.02 21.67 -15.18
C ALA A 30 20.56 21.51 -15.14
N THR A 31 21.34 22.40 -14.52
CA THR A 31 22.81 22.24 -14.69
C THR A 31 23.70 22.71 -13.55
N TYR A 32 23.34 23.73 -12.76
CA TYR A 32 24.31 24.34 -11.81
C TYR A 32 24.21 23.82 -10.36
N ASP A 33 23.04 23.36 -9.91
CA ASP A 33 22.83 23.01 -8.49
C ASP A 33 22.87 21.52 -8.15
N SER A 34 22.90 20.63 -9.16
CA SER A 34 22.88 19.16 -8.95
C SER A 34 24.12 18.67 -8.19
N ILE A 35 25.28 19.25 -8.50
CA ILE A 35 26.56 18.83 -7.94
C ILE A 35 26.74 19.36 -6.51
N ARG A 36 26.45 20.64 -6.27
CA ARG A 36 26.64 21.28 -4.95
C ARG A 36 25.70 20.72 -3.88
N HIS A 37 24.46 20.36 -4.25
CA HIS A 37 23.49 19.75 -3.32
C HIS A 37 23.82 18.29 -2.99
N LYS A 38 24.39 17.53 -3.93
CA LYS A 38 24.73 16.13 -3.70
C LYS A 38 25.80 16.00 -2.60
N TYR A 39 26.89 16.75 -2.73
CA TYR A 39 27.93 16.77 -1.71
C TYR A 39 27.46 17.39 -0.40
N LEU A 40 26.70 18.51 -0.45
CA LEU A 40 26.17 19.11 0.77
C LEU A 40 25.23 18.17 1.55
N ALA A 41 24.39 17.40 0.84
CA ALA A 41 23.53 16.40 1.46
C ALA A 41 24.35 15.27 2.11
N GLU A 42 25.42 14.80 1.47
CA GLU A 42 26.35 13.82 2.05
C GLU A 42 27.03 14.37 3.31
N TYR A 43 27.50 15.61 3.31
CA TYR A 43 28.09 16.24 4.51
C TYR A 43 27.06 16.45 5.62
N ILE A 44 25.83 16.84 5.30
CA ILE A 44 24.74 16.96 6.30
C ILE A 44 24.38 15.58 6.87
N ASN A 45 24.46 14.51 6.08
CA ASN A 45 24.23 13.15 6.57
C ASN A 45 25.24 12.74 7.65
N LEU A 46 26.49 13.22 7.59
CA LEU A 46 27.51 12.97 8.62
C LEU A 46 27.15 13.60 9.98
N LEU A 47 26.32 14.64 9.99
CA LEU A 47 25.85 15.27 11.22
C LEU A 47 24.72 14.48 11.88
N ARG A 48 24.12 13.51 11.19
CA ARG A 48 23.03 12.70 11.73
C ARG A 48 23.58 11.65 12.68
N ARG A 49 22.98 11.53 13.86
CA ARG A 49 23.47 10.73 14.98
C ARG A 49 22.37 9.83 15.53
N GLY A 50 22.76 8.88 16.37
CA GLY A 50 21.87 7.97 17.08
C GLY A 50 21.77 6.58 16.45
N GLU A 51 21.29 5.62 17.23
CA GLU A 51 21.16 4.22 16.80
C GLU A 51 19.92 3.97 15.94
N LYS A 52 18.89 4.81 16.08
CA LYS A 52 17.61 4.66 15.37
C LYS A 52 17.67 5.31 14.00
N ILE A 53 17.13 4.63 12.98
CA ILE A 53 16.89 5.21 11.65
C ILE A 53 15.39 5.42 11.43
N VAL A 54 15.01 6.62 10.98
CA VAL A 54 13.63 6.97 10.68
C VAL A 54 13.37 6.85 9.18
N LEU A 55 12.48 5.95 8.80
CA LEU A 55 12.03 5.81 7.42
C LEU A 55 11.01 6.90 7.11
N LEU A 56 11.13 7.49 5.93
CA LEU A 56 10.24 8.54 5.43
C LEU A 56 9.38 7.98 4.30
N SER A 57 8.08 8.23 4.37
CA SER A 57 7.14 7.97 3.29
C SER A 57 6.94 9.22 2.43
N SER A 58 6.43 9.03 1.22
CA SER A 58 5.99 10.16 0.41
C SER A 58 4.73 10.76 1.02
N PRO A 59 4.50 12.09 0.92
CA PRO A 59 3.24 12.71 1.38
C PRO A 59 2.00 12.06 0.75
N ILE A 60 2.16 11.48 -0.44
CA ILE A 60 1.09 10.80 -1.16
C ILE A 60 0.90 9.32 -0.82
N SER A 61 1.81 8.74 -0.03
CA SER A 61 1.72 7.35 0.40
C SER A 61 0.51 7.15 1.29
N ARG A 62 -0.22 6.07 1.05
CA ARG A 62 -1.34 5.56 1.86
C ARG A 62 -1.30 4.04 1.88
N GLY A 63 -2.07 3.45 2.79
CA GLY A 63 -2.40 2.03 2.79
C GLY A 63 -1.18 1.12 2.61
N GLY A 64 -1.20 0.33 1.54
CA GLY A 64 -0.14 -0.62 1.20
C GLY A 64 1.27 -0.03 1.12
N ASN A 65 1.43 1.25 0.77
CA ASN A 65 2.75 1.89 0.76
C ASN A 65 3.35 1.99 2.18
N TRP A 66 2.51 2.26 3.17
CA TRP A 66 2.94 2.29 4.57
C TRP A 66 3.21 0.88 5.09
N LEU A 67 2.40 -0.11 4.73
CA LEU A 67 2.69 -1.52 5.02
C LEU A 67 4.07 -1.93 4.50
N TYR A 68 4.42 -1.54 3.28
CA TYR A 68 5.72 -1.88 2.70
C TYR A 68 6.89 -1.23 3.45
N LEU A 69 6.72 0.03 3.88
CA LEU A 69 7.72 0.71 4.70
C LEU A 69 7.79 0.18 6.14
N TRP A 70 6.68 -0.27 6.72
CA TRP A 70 6.67 -0.97 8.00
C TRP A 70 7.34 -2.34 7.89
N ALA A 71 7.08 -3.09 6.83
CA ALA A 71 7.76 -4.35 6.54
C ALA A 71 9.28 -4.12 6.46
N ARG A 72 9.72 -3.09 5.73
CA ARG A 72 11.13 -2.69 5.70
C ARG A 72 11.70 -2.35 7.07
N ALA A 73 10.95 -1.59 7.89
CA ALA A 73 11.40 -1.25 9.24
C ALA A 73 11.55 -2.52 10.10
N ALA A 74 10.61 -3.45 9.99
CA ALA A 74 10.68 -4.74 10.67
C ALA A 74 11.88 -5.57 10.18
N THR A 75 12.13 -5.64 8.87
CA THR A 75 13.28 -6.32 8.27
C THR A 75 14.62 -5.81 8.82
N LEU A 76 14.81 -4.48 8.82
CA LEU A 76 16.05 -3.87 9.31
C LEU A 76 16.30 -4.19 10.78
N ARG A 77 15.24 -4.25 11.59
CA ARG A 77 15.32 -4.65 13.00
C ARG A 77 15.57 -6.15 13.16
N HIS A 78 14.88 -6.98 12.39
CA HIS A 78 14.97 -8.44 12.43
C HIS A 78 16.38 -8.93 12.11
N ARG A 79 16.98 -8.36 11.06
CA ARG A 79 18.36 -8.65 10.64
C ARG A 79 19.43 -8.02 11.55
N GLY A 80 19.02 -7.21 12.53
CA GLY A 80 19.94 -6.46 13.40
C GLY A 80 20.75 -5.39 12.67
N THR A 81 20.39 -5.04 11.42
CA THR A 81 21.11 -4.06 10.61
C THR A 81 20.92 -2.65 11.15
N ASP A 82 19.69 -2.30 11.56
CA ASP A 82 19.38 -0.99 12.10
C ASP A 82 18.12 -1.01 12.98
N LYS A 83 18.05 -0.10 13.97
CA LYS A 83 16.84 0.12 14.76
C LYS A 83 15.88 1.05 14.00
N ALA A 84 15.18 0.50 13.02
CA ALA A 84 14.31 1.28 12.13
C ALA A 84 12.90 1.53 12.71
N SER A 85 12.34 2.71 12.41
CA SER A 85 10.92 3.04 12.63
C SER A 85 10.40 3.90 11.47
N LEU A 86 9.13 3.76 11.13
CA LEU A 86 8.46 4.60 10.14
C LEU A 86 7.97 5.90 10.79
N LEU A 87 8.24 7.04 10.15
CA LEU A 87 7.69 8.32 10.59
C LEU A 87 6.16 8.30 10.46
N TYR A 88 5.48 8.63 11.54
CA TYR A 88 4.04 8.77 11.59
C TYR A 88 3.54 9.77 10.54
N ASN A 89 2.44 9.42 9.89
CA ASN A 89 1.67 10.30 9.01
C ASN A 89 0.18 10.18 9.36
N PRO A 90 -0.61 11.28 9.23
CA PRO A 90 -2.05 11.22 9.44
C PRO A 90 -2.73 10.17 8.56
N GLY A 91 -3.60 9.37 9.15
CA GLY A 91 -4.28 8.22 8.53
C GLY A 91 -3.63 6.87 8.86
N MET A 92 -2.45 6.84 9.47
CA MET A 92 -1.84 5.61 9.97
C MET A 92 -2.57 5.01 11.18
N GLU A 93 -3.42 5.79 11.85
CA GLU A 93 -4.16 5.37 13.04
C GLU A 93 -4.97 4.12 12.78
N ALA A 94 -5.74 4.09 11.69
CA ALA A 94 -6.55 2.94 11.30
C ALA A 94 -5.70 1.66 11.16
N TRP A 95 -4.47 1.78 10.64
CA TRP A 95 -3.55 0.65 10.53
C TRP A 95 -2.97 0.24 11.88
N THR A 96 -2.64 1.19 12.74
CA THR A 96 -2.12 0.88 14.07
C THR A 96 -3.21 0.42 15.05
N GLU A 97 -4.47 0.76 14.81
CA GLU A 97 -5.62 0.24 15.55
C GLU A 97 -5.91 -1.20 15.11
N GLU A 98 -5.93 -1.46 13.81
CA GLU A 98 -6.11 -2.82 13.26
C GLU A 98 -4.93 -3.73 13.58
N PHE A 99 -3.69 -3.20 13.53
CA PHE A 99 -2.47 -3.95 13.81
C PHE A 99 -1.63 -3.24 14.89
N PRO A 100 -1.98 -3.42 16.18
CA PRO A 100 -1.38 -2.69 17.31
C PRO A 100 0.14 -2.70 17.36
N LYS A 101 0.80 -3.80 16.96
CA LYS A 101 2.26 -3.88 16.97
C LYS A 101 2.95 -2.95 15.98
N LEU A 102 2.26 -2.46 14.93
CA LEU A 102 2.82 -1.45 14.03
C LEU A 102 3.16 -0.14 14.77
N SER A 103 2.44 0.18 15.85
CA SER A 103 2.76 1.34 16.70
C SER A 103 4.17 1.26 17.29
N SER A 104 4.66 0.06 17.62
CA SER A 104 6.00 -0.16 18.21
C SER A 104 7.17 0.12 17.25
N ILE A 105 6.88 0.18 15.95
CA ILE A 105 7.81 0.52 14.87
C ILE A 105 7.41 1.81 14.17
N THR A 106 6.58 2.64 14.80
CA THR A 106 6.16 3.96 14.32
C THR A 106 6.69 5.04 15.26
N VAL A 107 7.24 6.13 14.71
CA VAL A 107 7.81 7.23 15.48
C VAL A 107 6.99 8.51 15.30
N PRO A 108 6.60 9.23 16.36
CA PRO A 108 5.87 10.48 16.23
C PRO A 108 6.76 11.59 15.66
N SER A 109 6.13 12.58 15.03
CA SER A 109 6.84 13.72 14.44
C SER A 109 7.65 14.54 15.46
N SER A 110 7.29 14.49 16.74
CA SER A 110 8.03 15.15 17.83
C SER A 110 9.43 14.55 18.08
N GLU A 111 9.64 13.29 17.74
CA GLU A 111 10.95 12.60 17.85
C GLU A 111 11.80 12.74 16.57
N TYR A 112 11.25 13.36 15.52
CA TYR A 112 11.92 13.60 14.26
C TYR A 112 12.53 15.01 14.22
N GLY A 113 13.85 15.09 14.35
CA GLY A 113 14.60 16.35 14.36
C GLY A 113 15.65 16.42 13.26
N PHE A 114 16.41 17.52 13.25
CA PHE A 114 17.47 17.74 12.26
C PHE A 114 18.59 16.68 12.34
N PHE A 115 18.97 16.25 13.54
CA PHE A 115 20.06 15.28 13.72
C PHE A 115 19.64 13.82 13.60
N THR A 116 18.36 13.52 13.39
CA THR A 116 17.87 12.15 13.28
C THR A 116 18.38 11.46 12.01
N ARG A 117 18.97 10.27 12.13
CA ARG A 117 19.27 9.39 10.98
C ARG A 117 17.96 9.03 10.29
N ARG A 118 17.93 9.16 8.97
CA ARG A 118 16.69 8.96 8.20
C ARG A 118 16.97 8.41 6.80
N SER A 119 16.00 7.72 6.23
CA SER A 119 16.05 7.20 4.87
C SER A 119 14.71 7.43 4.18
N GLY A 120 14.72 8.10 3.03
CA GLY A 120 13.56 8.21 2.13
C GLY A 120 13.55 7.16 1.03
N TYR A 121 14.37 6.11 1.16
CA TYR A 121 14.38 5.02 0.21
C TYR A 121 13.09 4.21 0.32
N PHE A 122 12.40 4.04 -0.79
CA PHE A 122 11.27 3.11 -0.90
C PHE A 122 11.83 1.78 -1.43
N PRO A 123 11.55 0.66 -0.75
CA PRO A 123 12.06 -0.63 -1.23
C PRO A 123 11.55 -0.91 -2.64
N ALA A 124 12.43 -1.42 -3.48
CA ALA A 124 12.16 -1.64 -4.90
C ALA A 124 12.58 -3.05 -5.35
N ASP A 125 13.39 -3.74 -4.55
CA ASP A 125 13.89 -5.07 -4.84
C ASP A 125 13.43 -6.03 -3.74
N ILE A 126 12.50 -6.93 -4.08
CA ILE A 126 11.92 -7.87 -3.13
C ILE A 126 12.92 -8.94 -2.67
N GLU A 127 13.99 -9.20 -3.42
CA GLU A 127 14.98 -10.20 -3.01
C GLU A 127 15.95 -9.62 -1.96
N THR A 128 16.34 -8.36 -2.13
CA THR A 128 17.35 -7.73 -1.27
C THR A 128 16.77 -6.91 -0.13
N ASP A 129 15.67 -6.20 -0.36
CA ASP A 129 15.12 -5.27 0.63
C ASP A 129 14.24 -5.95 1.67
N ILE A 130 13.39 -6.88 1.23
CA ILE A 130 12.41 -7.61 2.06
C ILE A 130 12.21 -9.00 1.46
N ASN A 131 13.11 -9.92 1.80
CA ASN A 131 13.03 -11.29 1.28
C ASN A 131 11.84 -12.04 1.88
N GLU A 132 11.59 -13.25 1.38
CA GLU A 132 10.46 -14.07 1.83
C GLU A 132 10.49 -14.35 3.35
N GLU A 133 11.66 -14.63 3.92
CA GLU A 133 11.82 -14.86 5.36
C GLU A 133 11.44 -13.62 6.18
N ASP A 134 11.92 -12.44 5.76
CA ASP A 134 11.61 -11.18 6.43
C ASP A 134 10.12 -10.84 6.31
N LEU A 135 9.52 -11.12 5.14
CA LEU A 135 8.11 -10.90 4.89
C LEU A 135 7.25 -11.80 5.79
N HIS A 136 7.58 -13.09 5.87
CA HIS A 136 6.92 -14.03 6.78
C HIS A 136 7.08 -13.64 8.25
N TYR A 137 8.28 -13.17 8.63
CA TYR A 137 8.50 -12.59 9.96
C TYR A 137 7.59 -11.38 10.19
N PHE A 138 7.54 -10.43 9.27
CA PHE A 138 6.70 -9.24 9.40
C PHE A 138 5.21 -9.60 9.52
N ILE A 139 4.71 -10.47 8.65
CA ILE A 139 3.30 -10.90 8.65
C ILE A 139 2.96 -11.56 9.98
N ARG A 140 3.75 -12.56 10.41
CA ARG A 140 3.48 -13.28 11.66
C ARG A 140 3.57 -12.36 12.86
N GLU A 141 4.65 -11.58 12.95
CA GLU A 141 4.92 -10.81 14.15
C GLU A 141 4.08 -9.56 14.27
N TYR A 142 3.74 -8.87 13.18
CA TYR A 142 3.08 -7.56 13.23
C TYR A 142 1.62 -7.60 12.77
N LEU A 143 1.25 -8.49 11.85
CA LEU A 143 -0.11 -8.55 11.30
C LEU A 143 -0.96 -9.63 11.96
N LEU A 144 -0.54 -10.89 11.87
CA LEU A 144 -1.30 -12.05 12.40
C LEU A 144 -1.32 -12.12 13.93
N SER A 145 -0.49 -11.33 14.61
CA SER A 145 -0.59 -11.16 16.06
C SER A 145 -1.78 -10.28 16.51
N SER A 146 -2.50 -9.67 15.58
CA SER A 146 -3.69 -8.88 15.88
C SER A 146 -4.90 -9.77 16.10
N GLU A 147 -5.53 -9.63 17.27
CA GLU A 147 -6.80 -10.29 17.59
C GLU A 147 -7.93 -9.79 16.68
N ALA A 148 -8.01 -8.47 16.46
CA ALA A 148 -9.00 -7.87 15.58
C ALA A 148 -8.92 -8.45 14.16
N PHE A 149 -7.72 -8.54 13.59
CA PHE A 149 -7.54 -9.11 12.26
C PHE A 149 -7.84 -10.61 12.21
N SER A 150 -7.49 -11.35 13.27
CA SER A 150 -7.82 -12.78 13.41
C SER A 150 -9.33 -13.02 13.39
N GLU A 151 -10.11 -12.18 14.08
CA GLU A 151 -11.57 -12.22 14.01
C GLU A 151 -12.08 -11.94 12.60
N ARG A 152 -11.47 -11.01 11.85
CA ARG A 152 -11.85 -10.76 10.46
C ARG A 152 -11.61 -11.98 9.59
N LEU A 153 -10.44 -12.61 9.70
CA LEU A 153 -10.10 -13.83 8.96
C LEU A 153 -11.13 -14.93 9.24
N ALA A 154 -11.48 -15.15 10.51
CA ALA A 154 -12.49 -16.12 10.91
C ALA A 154 -13.89 -15.82 10.33
N ARG A 155 -14.27 -14.54 10.23
CA ARG A 155 -15.52 -14.16 9.55
C ARG A 155 -15.46 -14.50 8.06
N MET A 156 -14.36 -14.16 7.38
CA MET A 156 -14.21 -14.38 5.94
C MET A 156 -14.18 -15.87 5.58
N GLN A 157 -13.71 -16.75 6.47
CA GLN A 157 -13.79 -18.21 6.28
C GLN A 157 -15.23 -18.74 6.15
N ASN A 158 -16.25 -17.99 6.58
CA ASN A 158 -17.65 -18.37 6.34
C ASN A 158 -18.17 -17.91 4.96
N VAL A 159 -17.40 -17.07 4.26
CA VAL A 159 -17.75 -16.49 2.95
C VAL A 159 -17.04 -17.24 1.83
N VAL A 160 -15.74 -17.53 2.02
CA VAL A 160 -14.92 -18.29 1.08
C VAL A 160 -14.96 -19.79 1.38
N ASP A 161 -14.96 -20.60 0.33
CA ASP A 161 -14.72 -22.05 0.41
C ASP A 161 -13.46 -22.42 -0.38
N GLU A 162 -13.10 -23.70 -0.37
CA GLU A 162 -11.87 -24.22 -1.01
C GLU A 162 -11.72 -23.90 -2.50
N ASN A 163 -12.82 -23.59 -3.20
CA ASN A 163 -12.83 -23.27 -4.62
C ASN A 163 -13.36 -21.85 -4.90
N SER A 164 -13.45 -20.99 -3.89
CA SER A 164 -13.78 -19.58 -4.09
C SER A 164 -12.65 -18.87 -4.84
N LEU A 165 -12.99 -18.13 -5.90
CA LEU A 165 -12.04 -17.24 -6.56
C LEU A 165 -12.27 -15.80 -6.10
N VAL A 166 -11.32 -15.22 -5.38
CA VAL A 166 -11.36 -13.79 -5.03
C VAL A 166 -10.55 -12.97 -6.03
N ILE A 167 -11.19 -12.02 -6.70
CA ILE A 167 -10.54 -11.11 -7.65
C ILE A 167 -10.51 -9.70 -7.06
N ASN A 168 -9.31 -9.22 -6.75
CA ASN A 168 -9.10 -7.85 -6.29
C ASN A 168 -8.79 -6.94 -7.47
N ILE A 169 -9.65 -5.96 -7.72
CA ILE A 169 -9.50 -4.94 -8.77
C ILE A 169 -9.29 -3.59 -8.09
N ARG A 170 -8.16 -2.95 -8.39
CA ARG A 170 -7.85 -1.58 -7.95
C ARG A 170 -7.93 -0.65 -9.15
N ARG A 171 -8.93 0.23 -9.19
CA ARG A 171 -9.09 1.24 -10.25
C ARG A 171 -8.82 2.64 -9.73
N GLY A 172 -9.78 3.23 -9.02
CA GLY A 172 -9.67 4.55 -8.40
C GLY A 172 -8.94 5.59 -9.24
N ASP A 173 -7.92 6.19 -8.63
CA ASP A 173 -7.05 7.22 -9.19
C ASP A 173 -6.27 6.77 -10.44
N TYR A 174 -6.05 5.45 -10.63
CA TYR A 174 -5.41 4.94 -11.84
C TYR A 174 -6.20 5.23 -13.10
N TYR A 175 -7.53 5.29 -13.03
CA TYR A 175 -8.37 5.52 -14.21
C TYR A 175 -9.03 6.90 -14.21
N SER A 176 -9.21 7.54 -13.05
CA SER A 176 -9.78 8.88 -12.94
C SER A 176 -8.79 10.01 -13.26
N VAL A 177 -7.47 9.77 -13.12
CA VAL A 177 -6.43 10.76 -13.41
C VAL A 177 -5.73 10.41 -14.73
N PRO A 178 -5.90 11.20 -15.82
CA PRO A 178 -5.38 10.85 -17.15
C PRO A 178 -3.88 10.56 -17.20
N GLN A 179 -3.08 11.29 -16.42
CA GLN A 179 -1.63 11.13 -16.36
C GLN A 179 -1.22 9.81 -15.70
N ILE A 180 -1.97 9.34 -14.71
CA ILE A 180 -1.73 8.05 -14.05
C ILE A 180 -2.21 6.93 -14.96
N ASN A 181 -3.38 7.08 -15.57
CA ASN A 181 -3.94 6.13 -16.52
C ASN A 181 -2.98 5.87 -17.68
N ALA A 182 -2.39 6.91 -18.27
CA ALA A 182 -1.43 6.77 -19.36
C ALA A 182 -0.17 5.94 -19.02
N VAL A 183 0.19 5.84 -17.73
CA VAL A 183 1.40 5.14 -17.28
C VAL A 183 1.09 3.75 -16.70
N PHE A 184 -0.02 3.64 -15.98
CA PHE A 184 -0.34 2.48 -15.15
C PHE A 184 -1.68 1.81 -15.50
N GLY A 185 -2.49 2.45 -16.34
CA GLY A 185 -3.74 1.88 -16.83
C GLY A 185 -3.47 0.64 -17.68
N ILE A 186 -4.30 -0.37 -17.49
CA ILE A 186 -4.27 -1.62 -18.26
C ILE A 186 -5.68 -1.95 -18.75
N ASP A 187 -5.77 -2.82 -19.76
CA ASP A 187 -7.06 -3.43 -20.10
C ASP A 187 -7.44 -4.46 -19.04
N THR A 188 -8.09 -4.00 -17.96
CA THR A 188 -8.47 -4.83 -16.82
C THR A 188 -9.42 -5.95 -17.23
N VAL A 189 -10.35 -5.70 -18.17
CA VAL A 189 -11.33 -6.71 -18.59
C VAL A 189 -10.62 -7.86 -19.28
N THR A 190 -9.83 -7.56 -20.32
CA THR A 190 -9.05 -8.58 -21.04
C THR A 190 -8.09 -9.30 -20.11
N TYR A 191 -7.43 -8.59 -19.18
CA TYR A 191 -6.52 -9.22 -18.21
C TYR A 191 -7.25 -10.24 -17.32
N VAL A 192 -8.41 -9.88 -16.78
CA VAL A 192 -9.19 -10.77 -15.92
C VAL A 192 -9.70 -11.98 -16.70
N GLU A 193 -10.22 -11.77 -17.92
CA GLU A 193 -10.67 -12.87 -18.79
C GLU A 193 -9.55 -13.87 -19.10
N GLU A 194 -8.37 -13.38 -19.49
CA GLU A 194 -7.22 -14.23 -19.81
C GLU A 194 -6.66 -14.94 -18.56
N ALA A 195 -6.67 -14.29 -17.40
CA ALA A 195 -6.29 -14.91 -16.14
C ALA A 195 -7.26 -16.05 -15.78
N LEU A 196 -8.57 -15.82 -15.93
CA LEU A 196 -9.59 -16.83 -15.62
C LEU A 196 -9.55 -18.01 -16.59
N LYS A 197 -9.27 -17.79 -17.88
CA LYS A 197 -9.06 -18.87 -18.85
C LYS A 197 -7.92 -19.78 -18.43
N LYS A 198 -6.78 -19.20 -18.04
CA LYS A 198 -5.62 -19.99 -17.56
C LYS A 198 -5.90 -20.73 -16.25
N LEU A 199 -6.68 -20.13 -15.35
CA LEU A 199 -7.03 -20.76 -14.07
C LEU A 199 -7.94 -21.99 -14.25
N GLN A 200 -8.88 -21.92 -15.22
CA GLN A 200 -9.85 -22.99 -15.49
C GLN A 200 -9.20 -24.33 -15.89
N ASP A 201 -7.93 -24.32 -16.32
CA ASP A 201 -7.18 -25.54 -16.58
C ASP A 201 -6.83 -26.31 -15.29
N THR A 202 -6.89 -25.65 -14.13
CA THR A 202 -6.45 -26.20 -12.83
C THR A 202 -7.56 -26.23 -11.77
N VAL A 203 -8.44 -25.23 -11.77
CA VAL A 203 -9.48 -25.05 -10.74
C VAL A 203 -10.80 -24.68 -11.40
N THR A 204 -11.90 -25.29 -10.94
CA THR A 204 -13.26 -24.85 -11.29
C THR A 204 -13.84 -24.05 -10.13
N PRO A 205 -14.01 -22.72 -10.26
CA PRO A 205 -14.42 -21.90 -9.13
C PRO A 205 -15.88 -22.19 -8.73
N SER A 206 -16.14 -22.28 -7.42
CA SER A 206 -17.50 -22.42 -6.88
C SER A 206 -18.28 -21.10 -6.97
N LYS A 207 -17.57 -19.98 -6.82
CA LYS A 207 -18.04 -18.61 -6.92
C LYS A 207 -16.87 -17.66 -7.22
N ILE A 208 -17.17 -16.49 -7.76
CA ILE A 208 -16.21 -15.42 -7.98
C ILE A 208 -16.60 -14.23 -7.12
N ILE A 209 -15.72 -13.79 -6.23
CA ILE A 209 -15.97 -12.68 -5.31
C ILE A 209 -15.09 -11.50 -5.71
N PHE A 210 -15.71 -10.35 -6.00
CA PHE A 210 -14.98 -9.15 -6.36
C PHE A 210 -14.68 -8.31 -5.13
N VAL A 211 -13.42 -7.94 -4.97
CA VAL A 211 -12.95 -6.91 -4.05
C VAL A 211 -12.51 -5.73 -4.89
N SER A 212 -13.15 -4.58 -4.73
CA SER A 212 -12.81 -3.40 -5.53
C SER A 212 -13.10 -2.12 -4.77
N ASP A 213 -12.41 -1.05 -5.17
CA ASP A 213 -12.77 0.32 -4.83
C ASP A 213 -13.85 0.89 -5.77
N ASP A 214 -14.20 0.16 -6.83
CA ASP A 214 -15.26 0.46 -7.78
C ASP A 214 -15.99 -0.84 -8.19
N LEU A 215 -16.88 -1.32 -7.31
CA LEU A 215 -17.64 -2.56 -7.53
C LEU A 215 -18.70 -2.40 -8.63
N GLN A 216 -19.30 -1.22 -8.76
CA GLN A 216 -20.28 -0.95 -9.82
C GLN A 216 -19.64 -1.12 -11.19
N TRP A 217 -18.44 -0.57 -11.41
CA TRP A 217 -17.71 -0.79 -12.66
C TRP A 217 -17.42 -2.28 -12.89
N CYS A 218 -17.06 -3.02 -11.83
CA CYS A 218 -16.82 -4.46 -11.95
C CYS A 218 -18.09 -5.20 -12.40
N GLU A 219 -19.24 -4.89 -11.82
CA GLU A 219 -20.51 -5.50 -12.21
C GLU A 219 -20.87 -5.19 -13.68
N GLU A 220 -20.78 -3.93 -14.09
CA GLU A 220 -21.09 -3.49 -15.45
C GLU A 220 -20.18 -4.15 -16.51
N ASN A 221 -18.91 -4.40 -16.18
CA ASN A 221 -17.91 -4.85 -17.16
C ASN A 221 -17.59 -6.35 -17.06
N LEU A 222 -17.80 -6.99 -15.91
CA LEU A 222 -17.37 -8.37 -15.61
C LEU A 222 -18.52 -9.30 -15.22
N SER A 223 -19.78 -8.84 -15.20
CA SER A 223 -20.94 -9.69 -14.92
C SER A 223 -21.09 -10.87 -15.89
N HIS A 224 -20.53 -10.78 -17.10
CA HIS A 224 -20.51 -11.89 -18.07
C HIS A 224 -19.71 -13.11 -17.58
N LEU A 225 -18.82 -12.94 -16.60
CA LEU A 225 -18.08 -14.04 -15.95
C LEU A 225 -18.99 -14.95 -15.11
N SER A 226 -20.24 -14.55 -14.87
CA SER A 226 -21.27 -15.41 -14.28
C SER A 226 -21.54 -16.69 -15.09
N SER A 227 -21.15 -16.72 -16.37
CA SER A 227 -21.14 -17.92 -17.20
C SER A 227 -20.13 -18.99 -16.75
N VAL A 228 -19.09 -18.61 -16.00
CA VAL A 228 -18.08 -19.51 -15.43
C VAL A 228 -18.49 -19.96 -14.03
N ALA A 229 -18.83 -19.01 -13.15
CA ALA A 229 -19.33 -19.29 -11.80
C ALA A 229 -20.10 -18.08 -11.24
N PRO A 230 -21.00 -18.26 -10.25
CA PRO A 230 -21.75 -17.16 -9.64
C PRO A 230 -20.84 -16.03 -9.17
N CYS A 231 -21.12 -14.81 -9.64
CA CYS A 231 -20.33 -13.62 -9.32
C CYS A 231 -20.98 -12.82 -8.17
N ILE A 232 -20.15 -12.32 -7.24
CA ILE A 232 -20.56 -11.51 -6.10
C ILE A 232 -19.89 -10.13 -6.23
N PHE A 233 -20.72 -9.10 -6.46
CA PHE A 233 -20.30 -7.69 -6.58
C PHE A 233 -20.72 -6.86 -5.35
N GLU A 234 -20.70 -7.50 -4.18
CA GLU A 234 -21.14 -6.88 -2.92
C GLU A 234 -20.01 -6.92 -1.89
N LYS A 235 -19.93 -5.86 -1.07
CA LYS A 235 -18.96 -5.79 0.04
C LYS A 235 -19.28 -6.84 1.09
N GLN A 236 -18.30 -7.67 1.43
CA GLN A 236 -18.41 -8.69 2.48
C GLN A 236 -18.08 -8.15 3.89
N GLY A 237 -17.80 -6.85 4.00
CA GLY A 237 -17.49 -6.17 5.26
C GLY A 237 -17.60 -4.65 5.11
N SER A 238 -17.22 -3.92 6.16
CA SER A 238 -17.47 -2.49 6.26
C SER A 238 -16.31 -1.62 5.78
N GLY A 239 -15.11 -2.17 5.63
CA GLY A 239 -13.95 -1.40 5.20
C GLY A 239 -12.79 -2.23 4.66
N MET A 240 -11.68 -1.55 4.37
CA MET A 240 -10.53 -2.13 3.66
C MET A 240 -9.86 -3.29 4.40
N PHE A 241 -10.00 -3.40 5.72
CA PHE A 241 -9.42 -4.51 6.48
C PHE A 241 -10.26 -5.79 6.33
N ASP A 242 -11.57 -5.67 6.10
CA ASP A 242 -12.38 -6.82 5.70
C ASP A 242 -12.06 -7.23 4.26
N ASP A 243 -11.84 -6.27 3.35
CA ASP A 243 -11.36 -6.55 1.98
C ASP A 243 -10.00 -7.29 2.02
N LEU A 244 -9.07 -6.84 2.87
CA LEU A 244 -7.77 -7.48 3.06
C LEU A 244 -7.91 -8.89 3.64
N ALA A 245 -8.77 -9.08 4.65
CA ALA A 245 -9.03 -10.39 5.23
C ALA A 245 -9.68 -11.33 4.21
N LEU A 246 -10.56 -10.84 3.34
CA LEU A 246 -11.20 -11.64 2.30
C LEU A 246 -10.17 -12.13 1.27
N VAL A 247 -9.27 -11.26 0.82
CA VAL A 247 -8.18 -11.65 -0.08
C VAL A 247 -7.21 -12.63 0.60
N ALA A 248 -6.96 -12.47 1.90
CA ALA A 248 -6.06 -13.35 2.64
C ALA A 248 -6.65 -14.73 2.98
N SER A 249 -7.97 -14.87 2.97
CA SER A 249 -8.67 -16.14 3.22
C SER A 249 -8.94 -16.96 1.95
N ALA A 250 -8.73 -16.36 0.77
CA ALA A 250 -8.97 -16.97 -0.54
C ALA A 250 -7.96 -18.08 -0.90
#